data_AF-A0A6N4TL25-F1
#
_entry.id   AF-A0A6N4TL25-F1
#
_cell.length_a   1.000
_cell.length_b   1.000
_cell.length_c   1.000
_cell.angle_alpha   90.00
_cell.angle_beta   90.00
_cell.angle_gamma   90.00
#
_symmetry.space_group_name_H-M   'P 1'
#
loop_
_entity.id
_entity.type
_entity.pdbx_description
1 polymer ?
#
loop_
_entity_poly.entity_id
_entity_poly.type
_entity_poly.pdbx_seq_one_letter_code
_entity_poly.pdbx_strand_id
1 'polypeptide(L)'
;MDNSRKAIYVNVTNLLHEIGIPAHIVGHDYIRHAIVSACENPALLKNITKHLYVKVAIYYDTSVYSVEKGIRNAIEVAWARGDISAIHSVFGNTVHFQRAKPSNKEFIAMIVDVVRTQMMD
;
A
#
# COMPACT_ATOMS: atom_id res chain seq x y z
N MET A 1 10.99 -17.08 -7.63
CA MET A 1 10.59 -15.66 -7.51
C MET A 1 11.87 -14.85 -7.62
N ASP A 2 11.94 -13.89 -8.53
CA ASP A 2 13.13 -13.04 -8.72
C ASP A 2 13.57 -12.39 -7.38
N ASN A 3 14.89 -12.33 -7.13
CA ASN A 3 15.46 -11.80 -5.89
C ASN A 3 15.03 -10.35 -5.65
N SER A 4 14.92 -9.56 -6.73
CA SER A 4 14.46 -8.17 -6.68
C SER A 4 13.04 -8.09 -6.15
N ARG A 5 12.11 -8.88 -6.71
CA ARG A 5 10.70 -8.90 -6.26
C ARG A 5 10.58 -9.29 -4.79
N LYS A 6 11.37 -10.25 -4.31
CA LYS A 6 11.37 -10.65 -2.90
C LYS A 6 11.82 -9.50 -1.99
N ALA A 7 12.84 -8.73 -2.38
CA ALA A 7 13.28 -7.56 -1.63
C ALA A 7 12.17 -6.49 -1.54
N ILE A 8 11.45 -6.21 -2.64
CA ILE A 8 10.29 -5.29 -2.64
C ILE A 8 9.22 -5.78 -1.67
N TYR A 9 8.88 -7.07 -1.72
CA TYR A 9 7.88 -7.65 -0.83
C TYR A 9 8.22 -7.49 0.64
N VAL A 10 9.49 -7.73 1.02
CA VAL A 10 9.97 -7.55 2.39
C VAL A 10 9.92 -6.08 2.80
N ASN A 11 10.43 -5.18 1.95
CA ASN A 11 10.40 -3.74 2.22
C ASN A 11 8.97 -3.24 2.44
N VAL A 12 8.05 -3.55 1.52
CA VAL A 12 6.64 -3.16 1.65
C VAL A 12 6.02 -3.73 2.93
N THR A 13 6.33 -4.97 3.30
CA THR A 13 5.83 -5.57 4.55
C THR A 13 6.28 -4.77 5.79
N ASN A 14 7.55 -4.35 5.81
CA ASN A 14 8.10 -3.55 6.91
C ASN A 14 7.43 -2.17 6.98
N LEU A 15 7.28 -1.48 5.84
CA LEU A 15 6.60 -0.19 5.78
C LEU A 15 5.15 -0.26 6.27
N LEU A 16 4.41 -1.31 5.90
CA LEU A 16 3.04 -1.49 6.38
C LEU A 16 2.98 -1.70 7.90
N HIS A 17 3.94 -2.41 8.46
CA HIS A 17 4.05 -2.60 9.91
C HIS A 17 4.38 -1.28 10.62
N GLU A 18 5.32 -0.49 10.11
CA GLU A 18 5.69 0.82 10.65
C GLU A 18 4.52 1.81 10.64
N ILE A 19 3.70 1.80 9.56
CA ILE A 19 2.48 2.60 9.45
C ILE A 19 1.37 2.12 10.42
N GLY A 20 1.51 0.92 10.99
CA GLY A 20 0.53 0.34 11.92
C GLY A 20 -0.59 -0.45 11.25
N ILE A 21 -0.40 -0.91 10.00
CA ILE A 21 -1.32 -1.85 9.34
C ILE A 21 -1.06 -3.27 9.88
N PRO A 22 -2.03 -3.90 10.55
CA PRO A 22 -1.80 -5.23 11.13
C PRO A 22 -1.63 -6.32 10.07
N ALA A 23 -0.65 -7.21 10.23
CA ALA A 23 -0.40 -8.29 9.27
C ALA A 23 -1.53 -9.33 9.17
N HIS A 24 -2.40 -9.43 10.18
CA HIS A 24 -3.48 -10.44 10.23
C HIS A 24 -4.77 -10.03 9.50
N ILE A 25 -4.89 -8.77 9.06
CA ILE A 25 -6.08 -8.33 8.35
C ILE A 25 -5.91 -8.51 6.84
N VAL A 26 -6.97 -8.94 6.17
CA VAL A 26 -6.92 -9.24 4.72
C VAL A 26 -6.46 -8.05 3.87
N GLY A 27 -6.76 -6.83 4.30
CA GLY A 27 -6.34 -5.61 3.62
C GLY A 27 -4.83 -5.44 3.55
N HIS A 28 -4.07 -5.96 4.52
CA HIS A 28 -2.61 -5.94 4.50
C HIS A 28 -2.07 -6.65 3.25
N ASP A 29 -2.57 -7.86 2.98
CA ASP A 29 -2.13 -8.66 1.83
C ASP A 29 -2.56 -8.07 0.50
N TYR A 30 -3.73 -7.44 0.44
CA TYR A 30 -4.18 -6.72 -0.74
C TYR A 30 -3.30 -5.50 -1.02
N ILE A 31 -3.01 -4.70 -0.01
CA ILE A 31 -2.13 -3.52 -0.12
C ILE A 31 -0.74 -3.94 -0.59
N ARG A 32 -0.16 -4.94 0.05
CA ARG A 32 1.18 -5.43 -0.29
C ARG A 32 1.27 -5.91 -1.74
N HIS A 33 0.29 -6.69 -2.20
CA HIS A 33 0.24 -7.15 -3.59
C HIS A 33 0.04 -5.98 -4.56
N ALA A 34 -0.83 -5.02 -4.22
CA ALA A 34 -1.10 -3.85 -5.03
C ALA A 34 0.15 -2.98 -5.21
N ILE A 35 0.88 -2.69 -4.13
CA ILE A 35 2.09 -1.87 -4.15
C ILE A 35 3.18 -2.55 -4.97
N VAL A 36 3.48 -3.83 -4.70
CA VAL A 36 4.51 -4.54 -5.48
C VAL A 36 4.17 -4.56 -6.96
N SER A 37 2.92 -4.81 -7.31
CA SER A 37 2.47 -4.77 -8.72
C SER A 37 2.61 -3.38 -9.35
N ALA A 38 2.36 -2.33 -8.58
CA ALA A 38 2.47 -0.95 -9.06
C ALA A 38 3.93 -0.45 -9.11
N CYS A 39 4.83 -0.97 -8.28
CA CYS A 39 6.28 -0.74 -8.41
C CYS A 39 6.82 -1.32 -9.71
N GLU A 40 6.37 -2.52 -10.10
CA GLU A 40 6.74 -3.17 -11.35
C GLU A 40 6.09 -2.52 -12.58
N ASN A 41 4.83 -2.09 -12.45
CA ASN A 41 4.10 -1.40 -13.51
C ASN A 41 3.34 -0.17 -12.97
N PRO A 42 3.96 1.01 -12.99
CA PRO A 42 3.36 2.25 -12.48
C PRO A 42 2.08 2.67 -13.22
N ALA A 43 1.86 2.19 -14.45
CA ALA A 43 0.65 2.51 -15.20
C ALA A 43 -0.64 1.97 -14.53
N LEU A 44 -0.52 0.96 -13.66
CA LEU A 44 -1.64 0.40 -12.90
C LEU A 44 -2.31 1.42 -11.97
N LEU A 45 -1.57 2.44 -11.52
CA LEU A 45 -2.11 3.50 -10.65
C LEU A 45 -3.05 4.46 -11.40
N LYS A 46 -2.96 4.56 -12.74
CA LYS A 46 -3.82 5.45 -13.53
C LYS A 46 -5.31 5.08 -13.43
N ASN A 47 -5.61 3.78 -13.37
CA ASN A 47 -6.97 3.27 -13.19
C ASN A 47 -6.97 2.08 -12.24
N ILE A 48 -7.02 2.40 -10.94
CA ILE A 48 -6.87 1.42 -9.88
C ILE A 48 -8.00 0.39 -9.87
N THR A 49 -9.25 0.82 -10.09
CA THR A 49 -10.41 -0.07 -10.03
C THR A 49 -10.46 -1.05 -11.18
N LYS A 50 -10.14 -0.62 -12.42
CA LYS A 50 -10.24 -1.48 -13.61
C LYS A 50 -8.99 -2.32 -13.88
N HIS A 51 -7.85 -1.96 -13.29
CA HIS A 51 -6.61 -2.71 -13.50
C HIS A 51 -6.03 -3.26 -12.21
N LEU A 52 -5.60 -2.40 -11.29
CA LEU A 52 -4.87 -2.87 -10.10
C LEU A 52 -5.73 -3.76 -9.20
N TYR A 53 -6.95 -3.33 -8.87
CA TYR A 53 -7.86 -4.10 -8.04
C TYR A 53 -8.33 -5.37 -8.73
N VAL A 54 -8.56 -5.36 -10.05
CA VAL A 54 -8.89 -6.57 -10.82
C VAL A 54 -7.74 -7.58 -10.70
N LYS A 55 -6.49 -7.12 -10.84
CA LYS A 55 -5.31 -7.99 -10.70
C LYS A 55 -5.21 -8.62 -9.31
N VAL A 56 -5.40 -7.83 -8.26
CA VAL A 56 -5.38 -8.32 -6.87
C VAL A 56 -6.55 -9.27 -6.62
N ALA A 57 -7.75 -8.94 -7.12
CA ALA A 57 -8.95 -9.75 -6.99
C ALA A 57 -8.79 -11.13 -7.62
N ILE A 58 -8.22 -11.21 -8.83
CA ILE A 58 -7.90 -12.48 -9.49
C ILE A 58 -6.88 -13.29 -8.68
N TYR A 59 -5.84 -12.65 -8.15
CA TYR A 59 -4.79 -13.35 -7.40
C TYR A 59 -5.30 -13.99 -6.10
N TYR A 60 -6.20 -13.31 -5.38
CA TYR A 60 -6.75 -13.77 -4.11
C TYR A 60 -8.12 -14.46 -4.24
N ASP A 61 -8.55 -14.78 -5.47
CA ASP A 61 -9.86 -15.37 -5.75
C ASP A 61 -11.02 -14.65 -5.04
N THR A 62 -11.11 -13.33 -5.26
CA THR A 62 -12.07 -12.47 -4.58
C THR A 62 -12.64 -11.41 -5.53
N SER A 63 -13.51 -10.53 -5.03
CA SER A 63 -14.11 -9.45 -5.83
C SER A 63 -13.31 -8.15 -5.74
N VAL A 64 -13.38 -7.32 -6.79
CA VAL A 64 -12.82 -5.95 -6.78
C VAL A 64 -13.37 -5.11 -5.61
N TYR A 65 -14.63 -5.31 -5.26
CA TYR A 65 -15.25 -4.66 -4.09
C TYR A 65 -14.60 -5.11 -2.77
N SER A 66 -14.36 -6.41 -2.61
CA SER A 66 -13.67 -6.96 -1.44
C SER A 66 -12.25 -6.41 -1.30
N VAL A 67 -11.54 -6.25 -2.43
CA VAL A 67 -10.20 -5.64 -2.46
C VAL A 67 -10.26 -4.19 -1.99
N GLU A 68 -11.12 -3.36 -2.60
CA GLU A 68 -11.30 -1.95 -2.21
C GLU A 68 -11.64 -1.83 -0.72
N LYS A 69 -12.66 -2.57 -0.27
CA LYS A 69 -13.14 -2.52 1.12
C LYS A 69 -12.07 -3.00 2.10
N GLY A 70 -11.33 -4.06 1.75
CA GLY A 70 -10.24 -4.59 2.58
C GLY A 70 -9.12 -3.57 2.75
N ILE A 71 -8.69 -2.94 1.65
CA ILE A 71 -7.66 -1.88 1.67
C ILE A 71 -8.13 -0.68 2.50
N ARG A 72 -9.35 -0.21 2.27
CA ARG A 72 -9.92 0.93 3.02
C ARG A 72 -9.98 0.65 4.52
N ASN A 73 -10.42 -0.55 4.90
CA ASN A 73 -10.46 -0.96 6.30
C ASN A 73 -9.05 -1.01 6.93
N ALA A 74 -8.05 -1.48 6.19
CA ALA A 74 -6.67 -1.48 6.68
C ALA A 74 -6.14 -0.06 6.92
N ILE A 75 -6.40 0.86 5.98
CA ILE A 75 -6.03 2.28 6.12
C ILE A 75 -6.78 2.92 7.29
N GLU A 76 -8.08 2.62 7.46
CA GLU A 76 -8.87 3.10 8.60
C GLU A 76 -8.25 2.68 9.93
N VAL A 77 -7.93 1.39 10.07
CA VAL A 77 -7.37 0.84 11.31
C VAL A 77 -6.02 1.49 11.62
N ALA A 78 -5.16 1.66 10.62
CA ALA A 78 -3.89 2.34 10.78
C ALA A 78 -4.06 3.83 11.12
N TRP A 79 -5.02 4.54 10.53
CA TRP A 79 -5.24 5.97 10.83
C TRP A 79 -5.93 6.22 12.18
N ALA A 80 -6.79 5.32 12.62
CA ALA A 80 -7.48 5.45 13.90
C ALA A 80 -6.57 5.14 15.10
N ARG A 81 -5.52 4.33 14.89
CA ARG A 81 -4.61 3.87 15.95
C ARG A 81 -3.18 4.37 15.80
N GLY A 82 -2.85 4.90 14.63
CA GLY A 82 -1.47 5.12 14.20
C GLY A 82 -0.79 6.22 14.98
N ASP A 83 0.48 5.98 15.26
CA ASP A 83 1.38 7.02 15.71
C ASP A 83 1.69 7.93 14.52
N ILE A 84 1.25 9.20 14.62
CA ILE A 84 1.49 10.23 13.61
C ILE A 84 2.99 10.35 13.32
N SER A 85 3.85 10.16 14.33
CA SER A 85 5.30 10.19 14.17
C SER A 85 5.80 9.03 13.30
N ALA A 86 5.24 7.82 13.42
CA ALA A 86 5.61 6.67 12.61
C ALA A 86 5.15 6.81 11.15
N ILE A 87 3.96 7.38 10.93
CA ILE A 87 3.50 7.72 9.57
C ILE A 87 4.45 8.76 8.96
N HIS A 88 4.82 9.80 9.72
CA HIS A 88 5.77 10.80 9.26
C HIS A 88 7.17 10.26 8.98
N SER A 89 7.66 9.26 9.72
CA SER A 89 8.98 8.67 9.44
C SER A 89 9.03 7.93 8.10
N VAL A 90 7.91 7.33 7.68
CA VAL A 90 7.84 6.61 6.40
C VAL A 90 7.74 7.56 5.20
N PHE A 91 6.97 8.64 5.33
CA PHE A 91 6.65 9.52 4.20
C PHE A 91 7.36 10.87 4.21
N GLY A 92 8.04 11.24 5.30
CA GLY A 92 8.75 12.50 5.47
C GLY A 92 7.84 13.71 5.74
N ASN A 93 8.42 14.92 5.60
CA ASN A 93 7.74 16.22 5.79
C ASN A 93 6.95 16.69 4.56
N THR A 94 6.97 15.93 3.46
CA THR A 94 6.39 16.30 2.15
C THR A 94 4.89 16.08 2.05
N VAL A 95 4.27 15.42 3.05
CA VAL A 95 2.84 15.14 3.05
C VAL A 95 2.19 15.77 4.27
N HIS A 96 1.18 16.61 4.03
CA HIS A 96 0.34 17.19 5.08
C HIS A 96 -0.63 16.14 5.65
N PHE A 97 -0.10 15.11 6.31
CA PHE A 97 -0.88 14.07 7.01
C PHE A 97 -1.80 14.61 8.10
N GLN A 98 -1.51 15.82 8.60
CA GLN A 98 -2.28 16.48 9.66
C GLN A 98 -3.71 16.86 9.26
N ARG A 99 -4.09 16.82 7.96
CA ARG A 99 -5.42 17.29 7.53
C ARG A 99 -6.43 16.20 7.18
N ALA A 100 -6.03 15.03 6.69
CA ALA A 100 -6.98 13.97 6.32
C ALA A 100 -6.36 12.58 6.17
N LYS A 101 -7.14 11.54 6.50
CA LYS A 101 -6.86 10.14 6.13
C LYS A 101 -6.85 9.99 4.61
N PRO A 102 -5.83 9.35 4.01
CA PRO A 102 -5.74 9.20 2.56
C PRO A 102 -6.79 8.23 2.04
N SER A 103 -7.19 8.41 0.78
CA SER A 103 -7.92 7.40 0.02
C SER A 103 -7.02 6.20 -0.29
N ASN A 104 -7.62 5.07 -0.65
CA ASN A 104 -6.87 3.87 -1.06
C ASN A 104 -5.85 4.15 -2.18
N LYS A 105 -6.24 4.97 -3.16
CA LYS A 105 -5.38 5.31 -4.30
C LYS A 105 -4.19 6.14 -3.85
N GLU A 106 -4.43 7.18 -3.05
CA GLU A 106 -3.37 8.05 -2.52
C GLU A 106 -2.42 7.24 -1.65
N PHE A 107 -2.94 6.42 -0.74
CA PHE A 107 -2.13 5.58 0.14
C PHE A 107 -1.19 4.65 -0.64
N ILE A 108 -1.73 3.91 -1.62
CA ILE A 108 -0.92 3.03 -2.46
C ILE A 108 0.11 3.82 -3.26
N ALA A 109 -0.27 4.97 -3.84
CA ALA A 109 0.64 5.79 -4.62
C ALA A 109 1.80 6.34 -3.77
N MET A 110 1.53 6.79 -2.54
CA MET A 110 2.56 7.29 -1.62
C MET A 110 3.58 6.20 -1.27
N ILE A 111 3.14 4.98 -0.93
CA ILE A 111 4.11 3.91 -0.60
C ILE A 111 4.87 3.46 -1.85
N VAL A 112 4.23 3.42 -3.02
CA VAL A 112 4.94 3.12 -4.28
C VAL A 112 6.04 4.14 -4.54
N ASP A 113 5.78 5.42 -4.28
CA ASP A 113 6.78 6.49 -4.44
C ASP A 113 7.96 6.34 -3.48
N VAL A 114 7.69 6.10 -2.19
CA VAL A 114 8.72 5.81 -1.18
C VAL A 114 9.58 4.62 -1.58
N VAL A 115 8.96 3.48 -1.91
CA VAL A 115 9.66 2.25 -2.26
C VAL A 115 10.51 2.43 -3.52
N ARG A 116 10.01 3.15 -4.52
CA ARG A 116 10.77 3.41 -5.76
C ARG A 116 11.90 4.40 -5.57
N THR A 117 11.74 5.37 -4.68
CA THR A 117 12.81 6.31 -4.32
C THR A 117 13.97 5.55 -3.66
N GLN A 118 13.65 4.68 -2.69
CA GLN A 118 14.64 3.80 -2.03
C GLN A 118 15.33 2.80 -2.96
N MET A 119 14.84 2.58 -4.19
CA MET A 119 15.50 1.74 -5.20
C MET A 119 16.47 2.52 -6.10
N MET A 120 16.33 3.86 -6.15
CA MET A 120 17.17 4.73 -6.97
C MET A 120 18.44 5.15 -6.22
N ASP A 121 18.39 5.10 -4.88
CA ASP A 121 19.51 5.34 -3.96
C ASP A 121 20.36 4.07 -3.76
#